data_AF-A0A827KM64-F1
#
_entry.id   AF-A0A827KM64-F1
#
_cell.length_a   1.000
_cell.length_b   1.000
_cell.length_c   1.000
_cell.angle_alpha   90.00
_cell.angle_beta   90.00
_cell.angle_gamma   90.00
#
_symmetry.space_group_name_H-M   'P 1'
#
loop_
_entity.id
_entity.type
_entity.pdbx_description
1 polymer ?
#
loop_
_entity_poly.entity_id
_entity_poly.type
_entity_poly.pdbx_seq_one_letter_code
_entity_poly.pdbx_strand_id
1 'polypeptide(L)' 'AKRTEALFRVVPPSLYLALGMTEKEEKAERRALMKVHQCSELEAAFHVARKLDGLRGLAGRE' A
#
# COMPACT_ATOMS: atom_id res chain seq x y z
N ALA A 1 7.15 17.90 -35.72
CA ALA A 1 6.59 17.72 -34.35
C ALA A 1 7.73 17.43 -33.40
N LYS A 2 7.90 18.23 -32.33
CA LYS A 2 9.00 18.09 -31.37
C LYS A 2 8.73 16.81 -30.55
N ARG A 3 9.63 15.82 -30.61
CA ARG A 3 9.55 14.63 -29.74
C ARG A 3 9.87 15.06 -28.32
N THR A 4 8.85 15.09 -27.47
CA THR A 4 9.04 15.32 -26.04
C THR A 4 9.52 14.01 -25.42
N GLU A 5 10.79 13.98 -25.01
CA GLU A 5 11.35 12.87 -24.25
C GLU A 5 11.08 13.12 -22.76
N ALA A 6 10.32 12.23 -22.13
CA ALA A 6 10.01 12.28 -20.71
C ALA A 6 10.31 10.93 -20.06
N LEU A 7 10.95 10.98 -18.88
CA LEU A 7 11.21 9.80 -18.07
C LEU A 7 10.05 9.62 -17.10
N PHE A 8 9.34 8.51 -17.22
CA PHE A 8 8.35 8.10 -16.22
C PHE A 8 8.92 7.00 -15.35
N ARG A 9 8.48 6.97 -14.09
CA ARG A 9 8.76 5.87 -13.16
C ARG A 9 7.47 5.12 -12.93
N VAL A 10 7.52 3.80 -13.06
CA VAL A 10 6.41 2.94 -12.71
C VAL A 10 6.49 2.70 -11.21
N VAL A 11 5.57 3.31 -10.46
CA VAL A 11 5.42 3.05 -9.02
C VAL A 11 4.27 2.06 -8.83
N PRO A 12 4.51 0.88 -8.24
CA PRO A 12 3.47 -0.09 -8.01
C PRO A 12 2.36 0.44 -7.08
N PRO A 13 1.10 -0.01 -7.27
CA PRO A 13 0.01 0.30 -6.37
C PRO A 13 0.32 -0.12 -4.93
N SER A 14 -0.21 0.62 -3.96
CA SER A 14 0.10 0.42 -2.55
C SER A 14 -0.36 -0.94 -2.01
N LEU A 15 -1.42 -1.52 -2.57
CA LEU A 15 -1.85 -2.89 -2.24
C LEU A 15 -0.77 -3.92 -2.57
N TYR A 16 -0.13 -3.79 -3.72
CA TYR A 16 0.90 -4.73 -4.16
C TYR A 16 2.11 -4.70 -3.22
N LEU A 17 2.45 -3.51 -2.73
CA LEU A 17 3.51 -3.32 -1.75
C LEU A 17 3.10 -3.89 -0.39
N ALA A 18 1.87 -3.62 0.07
CA ALA A 18 1.36 -4.12 1.35
C ALA A 18 1.32 -5.66 1.42
N LEU A 19 1.07 -6.33 0.28
CA LEU A 19 1.14 -7.79 0.17
C LEU A 19 2.58 -8.32 0.15
N GLY A 20 3.50 -7.58 -0.48
CA GLY A 20 4.94 -7.91 -0.52
C GLY A 20 5.69 -7.64 0.79
N MET A 21 5.08 -6.95 1.75
CA MET A 21 5.63 -6.70 3.08
C MET A 21 5.75 -8.01 3.87
N THR A 22 6.96 -8.55 3.99
CA THR A 22 7.26 -9.82 4.66
C THR A 22 8.09 -9.69 5.93
N GLU A 23 8.50 -8.47 6.29
CA GLU A 23 9.35 -8.23 7.46
C GLU A 23 8.61 -8.51 8.77
N LYS A 24 9.37 -8.78 9.84
CA LYS A 24 8.80 -9.21 11.13
C LYS A 24 7.92 -8.13 11.75
N GLU A 25 8.35 -6.88 11.69
CA GLU A 25 7.67 -5.70 12.20
C GLU A 25 6.36 -5.46 11.44
N GLU A 26 6.40 -5.54 10.10
CA GLU A 26 5.23 -5.37 9.23
C GLU A 26 4.18 -6.46 9.48
N LYS A 27 4.62 -7.72 9.65
CA LYS A 27 3.74 -8.83 10.04
C LYS A 27 3.15 -8.66 11.43
N ALA A 28 3.86 -8.01 12.36
CA ALA A 28 3.33 -7.72 13.68
C ALA A 28 2.24 -6.64 13.62
N GLU A 29 2.47 -5.55 12.86
CA GLU A 29 1.47 -4.51 12.61
C GLU A 29 0.22 -5.09 11.93
N ARG A 30 0.39 -5.91 10.90
CA ARG A 30 -0.73 -6.57 10.21
C ARG A 30 -1.54 -7.46 11.15
N ARG A 31 -0.87 -8.25 12.00
CA ARG A 31 -1.54 -9.09 13.00
C ARG A 31 -2.28 -8.26 14.06
N ALA A 32 -1.74 -7.10 14.43
CA ALA A 32 -2.44 -6.18 15.33
C ALA A 32 -3.71 -5.63 14.66
N LEU A 33 -3.63 -5.21 13.40
CA LEU A 33 -4.79 -4.75 12.62
C LEU A 33 -5.86 -5.83 12.49
N MET A 34 -5.47 -7.08 12.20
CA MET A 34 -6.40 -8.21 12.14
C MET A 34 -7.13 -8.43 13.48
N LYS A 35 -6.43 -8.29 14.61
CA LYS A 35 -7.04 -8.42 15.94
C LYS A 35 -8.00 -7.27 16.26
N VAL A 36 -7.62 -6.04 15.91
CA VAL A 36 -8.41 -4.83 16.18
C VAL A 36 -9.68 -4.79 15.34
N HIS A 37 -9.56 -5.10 14.05
CA HIS A 37 -10.67 -5.03 13.10
C HIS A 37 -11.40 -6.37 12.91
N GLN A 38 -10.95 -7.44 13.57
CA GLN A 38 -11.46 -8.80 13.40
C GLN A 38 -11.59 -9.21 11.93
N CYS A 39 -10.60 -8.83 11.12
CA CYS A 39 -10.65 -8.95 9.67
C CYS A 39 -9.67 -10.00 9.13
N SER A 40 -9.90 -10.40 7.88
CA SER A 40 -9.03 -11.33 7.16
C SER A 40 -7.65 -10.70 6.86
N GLU A 41 -6.65 -11.53 6.53
CA GLU A 41 -5.32 -11.03 6.17
C GLU A 41 -5.36 -10.06 4.98
N LEU A 42 -6.22 -10.35 4.01
CA LEU A 42 -6.44 -9.50 2.83
C LEU A 42 -6.98 -8.12 3.23
N GLU A 43 -7.98 -8.07 4.10
CA GLU A 43 -8.54 -6.81 4.60
C GLU A 43 -7.52 -6.01 5.40
N ALA A 44 -6.73 -6.67 6.24
CA ALA A 44 -5.62 -6.03 6.94
C ALA A 44 -4.59 -5.43 5.95
N ALA A 45 -4.30 -6.12 4.85
CA ALA A 45 -3.45 -5.58 3.78
C ALA A 45 -4.06 -4.34 3.12
N PHE A 46 -5.38 -4.26 2.95
CA PHE A 46 -6.06 -3.04 2.47
C PHE A 46 -5.95 -1.87 3.45
N HIS A 47 -5.96 -2.11 4.76
CA HIS A 47 -5.72 -1.06 5.74
C HIS A 47 -4.30 -0.50 5.65
N VAL A 48 -3.29 -1.38 5.52
CA VAL A 48 -1.90 -0.99 5.31
C VAL A 48 -1.72 -0.24 3.99
N ALA A 49 -2.36 -0.70 2.92
CA ALA A 49 -2.33 -0.05 1.62
C ALA A 49 -2.90 1.38 1.68
N ARG A 50 -4.05 1.57 2.34
CA ARG A 50 -4.66 2.90 2.56
C ARG A 50 -3.76 3.83 3.36
N LYS A 51 -3.08 3.32 4.39
CA LYS A 51 -2.07 4.08 5.14
C LYS A 51 -0.92 4.52 4.24
N LEU A 52 -0.44 3.61 3.38
CA LEU A 52 0.64 3.89 2.44
C LEU A 52 0.23 4.90 1.36
N ASP A 53 -1.01 4.84 0.87
CA ASP A 53 -1.56 5.84 -0.05
C ASP A 53 -1.64 7.22 0.60
N GLY A 54 -2.04 7.31 1.88
CA GLY A 54 -1.99 8.55 2.65
C GLY A 54 -0.58 9.14 2.73
N LEU A 55 0.42 8.31 3.04
CA LEU A 55 1.83 8.73 3.09
C LEU A 55 2.38 9.13 1.72
N ARG A 56 1.85 8.56 0.65
CA ARG A 56 2.22 8.88 -0.74
C ARG A 56 1.47 10.09 -1.31
N GLY A 57 0.56 10.69 -0.54
CA GLY A 57 -0.29 11.80 -1.02
C GLY A 57 -1.31 11.37 -2.08
N LEU A 58 -1.67 10.09 -2.11
CA LEU A 58 -2.65 9.50 -3.03
C LEU A 58 -4.07 9.43 -2.43
N ALA A 59 -4.23 9.86 -1.17
CA ALA A 59 -5.52 9.92 -0.47
C ALA A 59 -6.44 10.99 -1.09
N GLY A 60 -7.16 10.62 -2.14
CA GLY A 60 -8.11 11.48 -2.84
C GLY A 60 -8.63 10.91 -4.16
N ARG A 61 -8.33 9.65 -4.48
CA ARG A 61 -8.88 8.96 -5.65
C ARG A 61 -9.81 7.84 -5.16
N GLU A 62 -11.01 8.23 -4.75
CA GLU A 62 -12.16 7.31 -4.69
C GLU A 62 -12.95 7.43 -5.98
#